data_AF-A0A6I3LAB6-F1
#
_entry.id   AF-A0A6I3LAB6-F1
#
_cell.length_a   1.000
_cell.length_b   1.000
_cell.length_c   1.000
_cell.angle_alpha   90.00
_cell.angle_beta   90.00
_cell.angle_gamma   90.00
#
_symmetry.space_group_name_H-M   'P 1'
#
loop_
_entity.id
_entity.type
_entity.pdbx_description
1 polymer ?
#
loop_
_entity_poly.entity_id
_entity_poly.type
_entity_poly.pdbx_seq_one_letter_code
_entity_poly.pdbx_strand_id
1 'polypeptide(L)'
;DPDRIWLQPSSSLLHVPVTVEAETDLPGEVQAALAFADEKLGEVQLLVQGFRFGKYVISKEIAQNEKDLLRLAESPARNREKVQQ
;
A
#
# COMPACT_ATOMS: atom_id res chain seq x y z
N ASP A 1 25.25 4.59 -8.51
CA ASP A 1 24.95 5.95 -8.97
C ASP A 1 23.46 6.16 -8.77
N PRO A 2 23.04 6.92 -7.73
CA PRO A 2 21.62 7.16 -7.44
C PRO A 2 20.89 7.81 -8.63
N ASP A 3 21.61 8.46 -9.54
CA ASP A 3 21.07 9.07 -10.76
C ASP A 3 20.75 8.03 -11.86
N ARG A 4 21.03 6.73 -11.61
CA ARG A 4 20.78 5.62 -12.53
C ARG A 4 19.78 4.60 -11.98
N ILE A 5 18.90 5.02 -11.09
CA ILE A 5 17.85 4.15 -10.52
C ILE A 5 16.48 4.72 -10.88
N TRP A 6 15.65 3.88 -11.48
CA TRP A 6 14.26 4.17 -11.78
C TRP A 6 13.39 3.34 -10.85
N LEU A 7 12.46 4.01 -10.17
CA LEU A 7 11.39 3.34 -9.45
C LEU A 7 10.14 3.36 -10.32
N GLN A 8 9.56 2.19 -10.54
CA GLN A 8 8.33 2.02 -11.31
C GLN A 8 7.42 0.99 -10.62
N PRO A 9 6.11 1.00 -10.94
CA PRO A 9 5.26 -0.17 -10.70
C PRO A 9 5.82 -1.42 -11.38
N SER A 10 5.43 -2.62 -10.95
CA SER A 10 5.92 -3.87 -11.55
C SER A 10 5.42 -4.09 -12.98
N SER A 11 4.29 -3.48 -13.36
CA SER A 11 3.67 -3.55 -14.67
C SER A 11 2.75 -2.34 -14.92
N SER A 12 2.07 -2.31 -16.07
CA SER A 12 1.10 -1.26 -16.38
C SER A 12 -0.02 -1.20 -15.33
N LEU A 13 -0.38 0.01 -14.89
CA LEU A 13 -1.50 0.24 -13.99
C LEU A 13 -2.88 0.06 -14.66
N LEU A 14 -2.92 -0.23 -15.97
CA LEU A 14 -4.16 -0.61 -16.68
C LEU A 14 -4.80 -1.90 -16.11
N HIS A 15 -4.02 -2.70 -15.38
CA HIS A 15 -4.46 -3.97 -14.81
C HIS A 15 -5.04 -3.87 -13.40
N VAL A 16 -5.11 -2.66 -12.84
CA VAL A 16 -5.74 -2.40 -11.55
C VAL A 16 -6.88 -1.38 -11.72
N PRO A 17 -7.85 -1.33 -10.79
CA PRO A 17 -8.87 -0.28 -10.83
C PRO A 17 -8.25 1.11 -10.58
N VAL A 18 -9.07 2.17 -10.67
CA VAL A 18 -8.58 3.55 -10.66
C VAL A 18 -8.19 4.02 -9.25
N THR A 19 -9.14 4.03 -8.31
CA THR A 19 -8.92 4.52 -6.93
C THR A 19 -9.78 3.76 -5.94
N VAL A 20 -9.23 3.51 -4.75
CA VAL A 20 -9.94 2.88 -3.63
C VAL A 20 -10.99 3.83 -3.04
N GLU A 21 -10.87 5.14 -3.25
CA GLU A 21 -11.82 6.15 -2.76
C GLU A 21 -13.24 5.97 -3.33
N ALA A 22 -13.35 5.34 -4.51
CA ALA A 22 -14.64 5.07 -5.15
C ALA A 22 -15.42 3.91 -4.50
N GLU A 23 -14.77 3.13 -3.64
CA GLU A 23 -15.37 1.95 -3.01
C GLU A 23 -16.11 2.33 -1.72
N THR A 24 -17.44 2.18 -1.70
CA THR A 24 -18.28 2.61 -0.57
C THR A 24 -18.69 1.49 0.39
N ASP A 25 -18.49 0.23 0.03
CA ASP A 25 -18.99 -0.94 0.77
C ASP A 25 -17.85 -1.86 1.25
N LEU A 26 -16.63 -1.34 1.29
CA LEU A 26 -15.49 -2.10 1.81
C LEU A 26 -15.38 -1.97 3.33
N PRO A 27 -15.13 -3.09 4.05
CA PRO A 27 -14.72 -3.02 5.45
C PRO A 27 -13.46 -2.16 5.59
N GLY A 28 -13.41 -1.29 6.61
CA GLY A 28 -12.32 -0.32 6.74
C GLY A 28 -10.92 -0.92 6.81
N GLU A 29 -10.77 -2.12 7.39
CA GLU A 29 -9.48 -2.85 7.41
C GLU A 29 -9.04 -3.35 6.03
N VAL A 30 -10.00 -3.67 5.15
CA VAL A 30 -9.73 -4.07 3.77
C VAL A 30 -9.44 -2.83 2.93
N GLN A 31 -10.24 -1.78 3.08
CA GLN A 31 -10.03 -0.52 2.37
C GLN A 31 -8.63 0.07 2.66
N ALA A 32 -8.23 0.09 3.93
CA ALA A 32 -6.92 0.60 4.35
C ALA A 32 -5.73 -0.25 3.85
N ALA A 33 -5.97 -1.50 3.44
CA ALA A 33 -4.93 -2.40 2.96
C ALA A 33 -4.88 -2.52 1.42
N LEU A 34 -5.76 -1.82 0.71
CA LEU A 34 -5.79 -1.79 -0.75
C LEU A 34 -5.12 -0.53 -1.29
N ALA A 35 -4.54 -0.67 -2.48
CA ALA A 35 -4.03 0.44 -3.28
C ALA A 35 -4.33 0.14 -4.76
N PHE A 36 -5.09 1.02 -5.41
CA PHE A 36 -5.43 0.97 -6.83
C PHE A 36 -4.46 1.88 -7.61
N ALA A 37 -4.78 2.30 -8.83
CA ALA A 37 -3.83 3.03 -9.66
C ALA A 37 -3.35 4.34 -9.02
N ASP A 38 -4.28 5.16 -8.51
CA ASP A 38 -3.96 6.47 -7.92
C ASP A 38 -3.15 6.32 -6.64
N GLU A 39 -3.51 5.37 -5.77
CA GLU A 39 -2.76 5.11 -4.54
C GLU A 39 -1.35 4.56 -4.84
N LYS A 40 -1.21 3.67 -5.84
CA LYS A 40 0.10 3.15 -6.27
C LYS A 40 1.02 4.24 -6.83
N LEU A 41 0.47 5.23 -7.53
CA LEU A 41 1.23 6.39 -7.97
C LEU A 41 1.73 7.20 -6.77
N GLY A 42 0.90 7.38 -5.75
CA GLY A 42 1.29 7.97 -4.47
C GLY A 42 2.40 7.19 -3.76
N GLU A 43 2.31 5.86 -3.71
CA GLU A 43 3.34 4.98 -3.13
C GLU A 43 4.70 5.15 -3.84
N VAL A 44 4.72 5.16 -5.17
CA VAL A 44 5.95 5.37 -5.95
C VAL A 44 6.54 6.76 -5.64
N GLN A 45 5.74 7.81 -5.59
CA GLN A 45 6.22 9.15 -5.23
C GLN A 45 6.81 9.19 -3.82
N LEU A 46 6.14 8.57 -2.85
CA LEU A 46 6.60 8.50 -1.47
C LEU A 46 7.96 7.78 -1.36
N LEU A 47 8.10 6.64 -2.02
CA LEU A 47 9.36 5.89 -2.03
C LEU A 47 10.48 6.67 -2.71
N VAL A 48 10.19 7.42 -3.79
CA VAL A 48 11.17 8.33 -4.42
C VAL A 48 11.60 9.42 -3.45
N GLN A 49 10.69 10.00 -2.66
CA GLN A 49 11.03 10.99 -1.63
C GLN A 49 11.95 10.39 -0.56
N GLY A 50 11.61 9.20 -0.05
CA GLY A 50 12.44 8.49 0.92
C GLY A 50 13.82 8.13 0.38
N PHE A 51 13.92 7.77 -0.90
CA PHE A 51 15.20 7.51 -1.57
C PHE A 51 16.06 8.77 -1.71
N ARG A 52 15.45 9.90 -2.09
CA ARG A 52 16.17 11.17 -2.33
C ARG A 52 16.57 11.89 -1.06
N PHE A 53 15.69 11.93 -0.07
CA PHE A 53 15.84 12.78 1.12
C PHE A 53 16.05 11.99 2.41
N GLY A 54 16.01 10.66 2.35
CA GLY A 54 16.23 9.74 3.46
C GLY A 54 14.92 9.23 4.09
N LYS A 55 14.95 8.01 4.62
CA LYS A 55 13.76 7.31 5.17
C LYS A 55 12.99 8.12 6.23
N TYR A 56 13.66 8.96 7.00
CA TYR A 56 13.03 9.75 8.07
C TYR A 56 11.94 10.70 7.54
N VAL A 57 12.05 11.20 6.30
CA VAL A 57 11.07 12.11 5.70
C VAL A 57 9.72 11.45 5.42
N ILE A 58 9.71 10.12 5.29
CA ILE A 58 8.51 9.31 5.03
C ILE A 58 8.19 8.36 6.20
N SER A 59 8.78 8.62 7.37
CA SER A 59 8.68 7.73 8.54
C SER A 59 7.24 7.60 9.05
N LYS A 60 6.45 8.66 8.95
CA LYS A 60 5.04 8.67 9.36
C LYS A 60 4.20 7.76 8.48
N GLU A 61 4.39 7.83 7.18
CA GLU A 61 3.68 7.05 6.17
C GLU A 61 4.06 5.57 6.27
N ILE A 62 5.35 5.26 6.49
CA ILE A 62 5.80 3.90 6.76
C ILE A 62 5.15 3.35 8.05
N ALA A 63 5.18 4.12 9.14
CA ALA A 63 4.56 3.68 10.39
C ALA A 63 3.04 3.50 10.26
N GLN A 64 2.37 4.26 9.40
CA GLN A 64 0.96 4.06 9.08
C GLN A 64 0.74 2.79 8.27
N ASN A 65 1.53 2.57 7.20
CA ASN A 65 1.48 1.35 6.40
C ASN A 65 1.70 0.09 7.25
N GLU A 66 2.67 0.11 8.18
CA GLU A 66 2.92 -0.99 9.11
C GLU A 66 1.70 -1.29 9.98
N LYS A 67 1.00 -0.27 10.48
CA LYS A 67 -0.25 -0.46 11.26
C LYS A 67 -1.37 -1.06 10.43
N ASP A 68 -1.54 -0.62 9.20
CA ASP A 68 -2.61 -1.12 8.32
C ASP A 68 -2.34 -2.58 7.90
N LEU A 69 -1.07 -2.93 7.66
CA LEU A 69 -0.65 -4.32 7.43
C LEU A 69 -0.90 -5.21 8.66
N LEU A 70 -0.58 -4.74 9.86
CA LEU A 70 -0.86 -5.48 11.11
C LEU A 70 -2.36 -5.69 11.31
N ARG A 71 -3.17 -4.64 11.10
CA ARG A 71 -4.64 -4.73 11.19
C ARG A 71 -5.19 -5.79 10.23
N LEU A 72 -4.75 -5.81 8.98
CA LEU A 72 -5.17 -6.83 8.02
C LEU A 72 -4.66 -8.23 8.41
N ALA A 73 -3.44 -8.33 8.93
CA ALA A 73 -2.86 -9.60 9.37
C ALA A 73 -3.63 -10.23 10.54
N GLU A 74 -4.18 -9.41 11.43
CA GLU A 74 -4.96 -9.85 12.59
C GLU A 74 -6.46 -10.03 12.27
N SER A 75 -6.92 -9.62 11.07
CA SER A 75 -8.33 -9.67 10.68
C SER A 75 -8.94 -11.08 10.88
N PRO A 76 -10.10 -11.20 11.55
CA PRO A 76 -10.84 -12.46 11.64
C PRO A 76 -11.21 -13.03 10.28
N ALA A 77 -11.41 -12.17 9.27
CA ALA A 77 -11.72 -12.61 7.91
C ALA A 77 -10.56 -13.35 7.25
N ARG A 78 -9.31 -13.02 7.62
CA ARG A 78 -8.07 -13.63 7.13
C ARG A 78 -7.66 -14.87 7.95
N ASN A 79 -7.97 -14.89 9.24
CA ASN A 79 -7.59 -15.96 10.18
C ASN A 79 -8.78 -16.87 10.55
N ARG A 80 -9.40 -17.51 9.55
CA ARG A 80 -10.56 -18.39 9.77
C ARG A 80 -10.13 -19.76 10.27
N GLU A 81 -10.25 -19.99 11.57
CA GLU A 81 -9.87 -21.27 12.21
C GLU A 81 -10.50 -22.50 11.56
N LYS A 82 -11.78 -22.41 11.16
CA LYS A 82 -12.52 -23.50 10.51
C LYS A 82 -11.93 -23.96 9.17
N VAL A 83 -11.10 -23.14 8.51
CA VAL A 83 -10.46 -23.46 7.22
C VAL A 83 -9.05 -24.00 7.40
N GLN A 84 -8.43 -23.76 8.56
CA GLN A 84 -7.04 -24.17 8.84
C GLN A 84 -6.92 -25.63 9.30
N GLN A 85 -8.05 -26.31 9.47
CA GLN A 85 -8.17 -27.74 9.80
C GLN A 85 -8.44 -28.54 8.54
#